data_AF-A0A5N6EBT9-F1
#
_entry.id   AF-A0A5N6EBT9-F1
#
_cell.length_a   1.000
_cell.length_b   1.000
_cell.length_c   1.000
_cell.angle_alpha   90.00
_cell.angle_beta   90.00
_cell.angle_gamma   90.00
#
_symmetry.space_group_name_H-M   'P 1'
#
loop_
_entity.id
_entity.type
_entity.pdbx_description
1 polymer ?
#
loop_
_entity_poly.entity_id
_entity_poly.type
_entity_poly.pdbx_seq_one_letter_code
_entity_poly.pdbx_strand_id
1 'polypeptide(L)'
;MGKYNLTALRVRQTALRQKEAGKIHQIPKWIDVVRDIPPAQALVRNQQQQHQLIRQRVKTLPGASKPQVVFEVQEKRVKPKKASRMFLPTEIKYEEDLLRKEFFRDHPWELARPRVVLE
;
A
#
# COMPACT_ATOMS: atom_id res chain seq x y z
N MET A 1 3.79 -1.30 26.33
CA MET A 1 4.22 -0.78 25.01
C MET A 1 5.73 -0.80 24.95
N GLY A 2 6.32 -1.53 24.00
CA GLY A 2 7.78 -1.58 23.84
C GLY A 2 8.36 -0.21 23.53
N LYS A 3 9.53 0.11 24.07
CA LYS A 3 10.25 1.35 23.75
C LYS A 3 10.71 1.28 22.29
N TYR A 4 10.47 2.34 21.51
CA TYR A 4 10.98 2.42 20.14
C TYR A 4 12.52 2.44 20.16
N ASN A 5 13.14 1.49 19.48
CA ASN A 5 14.59 1.49 19.29
C ASN A 5 14.96 2.29 18.04
N LEU A 6 15.57 3.46 18.23
CA LEU A 6 15.98 4.37 17.15
C LEU A 6 17.49 4.26 16.83
N THR A 7 18.22 3.30 17.40
CA THR A 7 19.67 3.17 17.16
C THR A 7 19.98 2.91 15.69
N ALA A 8 19.18 2.06 15.03
CA ALA A 8 19.33 1.73 13.61
C ALA A 8 19.12 2.94 12.68
N LEU A 9 18.22 3.87 13.04
CA LEU A 9 17.97 5.08 12.25
C LEU A 9 19.03 6.17 12.50
N ARG A 10 19.71 6.14 13.66
CA ARG A 10 20.67 7.16 14.09
C ARG A 10 22.13 6.76 13.89
N VAL A 11 22.41 5.72 13.10
CA VAL A 11 23.76 5.18 12.86
C VAL A 11 24.75 6.24 12.35
N ARG A 12 24.29 7.16 11.50
CA ARG A 12 25.13 8.30 11.05
C ARG A 12 25.51 9.23 12.21
N GLN A 13 24.56 9.57 13.07
CA GLN A 13 24.80 10.45 14.22
C GLN A 13 25.75 9.80 15.23
N THR A 14 25.59 8.49 15.47
CA THR A 14 26.46 7.76 16.39
C THR A 14 27.87 7.62 15.83
N ALA A 15 28.04 7.39 14.53
CA ALA A 15 29.35 7.33 13.89
C ALA A 15 30.09 8.67 13.96
N LEU A 16 29.41 9.80 13.70
CA LEU A 16 30.00 11.13 13.86
C LEU A 16 30.47 11.38 15.29
N ARG A 17 29.65 11.05 16.29
CA ARG A 17 30.05 11.17 17.71
C ARG A 17 31.24 10.27 18.08
N GLN A 18 31.32 9.06 17.52
CA GLN A 18 32.47 8.18 17.74
C GLN A 18 33.75 8.76 17.12
N LYS A 19 33.63 9.44 15.97
CA LYS A 19 34.76 10.12 15.33
C LYS A 19 35.23 11.31 16.17
N GLU A 20 34.29 12.14 16.62
CA GLU A 20 34.55 13.28 17.52
C GLU A 20 35.20 12.83 18.84
N ALA A 21 34.73 11.71 19.40
CA ALA A 21 35.29 11.11 20.60
C ALA A 21 36.61 10.35 20.37
N GLY A 22 37.16 10.34 19.15
CA GLY A 22 38.41 9.67 18.83
C GLY A 22 38.37 8.15 18.82
N LYS A 23 37.20 7.51 18.95
CA LYS A 23 37.06 6.05 18.93
C LYS A 23 37.36 5.44 17.56
N ILE A 24 37.07 6.19 16.49
CA ILE A 24 37.33 5.78 15.11
C ILE A 24 38.32 6.74 14.44
N HIS A 25 39.35 6.19 13.82
CA HIS A 25 40.38 6.98 13.13
C HIS A 25 39.95 7.42 11.74
N GLN A 26 39.15 6.63 11.03
CA GLN A 26 38.65 6.97 9.70
C GLN A 26 37.13 7.00 9.71
N ILE A 27 36.56 7.90 8.93
CA ILE A 27 35.11 8.02 8.79
C ILE A 27 34.65 6.92 7.81
N PRO A 28 33.58 6.17 8.11
CA PRO A 28 33.08 5.16 7.20
C PRO A 28 32.58 5.78 5.89
N LYS A 29 32.89 5.14 4.75
CA LYS A 29 32.52 5.63 3.41
C LYS A 29 31.01 5.80 3.21
N TRP A 30 30.19 5.03 3.92
CA TRP A 30 28.73 5.11 3.81
C TRP A 30 28.14 6.36 4.47
N ILE A 31 28.91 7.12 5.26
CA ILE A 31 28.37 8.26 6.02
C ILE A 31 27.83 9.38 5.11
N ASP A 32 28.48 9.57 3.97
CA ASP A 32 28.13 10.56 2.96
C ASP A 32 26.89 10.08 2.20
N VAL A 33 26.84 8.79 1.84
CA VAL A 33 25.65 8.17 1.24
C VAL A 33 24.41 8.32 2.13
N VAL A 34 24.54 8.11 3.44
CA VAL A 34 23.42 8.27 4.39
C VAL A 34 23.08 9.75 4.64
N ARG A 35 24.01 10.67 4.38
CA ARG A 35 23.73 12.12 4.38
C ARG A 35 22.86 12.47 3.18
N ASP A 36 23.20 11.93 2.00
CA ASP A 36 22.54 12.22 0.74
C ASP A 36 21.17 11.54 0.66
N ILE A 37 21.05 10.34 1.22
CA ILE A 37 19.82 9.55 1.28
C ILE A 37 19.47 9.31 2.76
N PRO A 38 18.78 10.26 3.42
CA PRO A 38 18.44 10.12 4.82
C PRO A 38 17.37 9.03 5.03
N PRO A 39 17.44 8.26 6.13
CA PRO A 39 16.42 7.27 6.45
C PRO A 39 15.08 7.93 6.84
N ALA A 40 13.97 7.25 6.58
CA ALA A 40 12.65 7.74 6.98
C ALA A 40 12.52 7.78 8.52
N GLN A 41 12.20 8.96 9.06
CA GLN A 41 12.16 9.17 10.52
C GLN A 41 10.76 8.98 11.13
N ALA A 42 9.70 9.02 10.33
CA ALA A 42 8.34 9.00 10.81
C ALA A 42 7.85 7.57 11.09
N LEU A 43 7.99 7.09 12.33
CA LEU A 43 7.26 5.93 12.84
C LEU A 43 5.86 6.36 13.29
N VAL A 44 5.07 6.85 12.34
CA VAL A 44 3.70 7.35 12.57
C VAL A 44 2.70 6.35 11.99
N ARG A 45 1.60 6.11 12.70
CA ARG A 45 0.48 5.35 12.15
C ARG A 45 -0.30 6.25 11.20
N ASN A 46 -0.13 6.04 9.90
CA ASN A 46 -0.83 6.81 8.89
C ASN A 46 -2.27 6.32 8.72
N GLN A 47 -3.17 7.25 8.39
CA GLN A 47 -4.53 6.89 8.00
C GLN A 47 -4.49 6.12 6.68
N GLN A 48 -5.38 5.14 6.56
CA GLN A 48 -5.42 4.28 5.38
C GLN A 48 -6.12 4.99 4.22
N GLN A 49 -5.63 4.74 3.00
CA GLN A 49 -6.33 5.13 1.79
C GLN A 49 -7.66 4.35 1.70
N GLN A 50 -8.73 5.04 1.30
CA GLN A 50 -10.03 4.40 1.11
C GLN A 50 -10.08 3.81 -0.29
N HIS A 51 -10.12 2.47 -0.39
CA HIS A 51 -10.37 1.78 -1.65
C HIS A 51 -11.87 1.82 -1.96
N GLN A 52 -12.26 2.61 -2.96
CA GLN A 52 -13.64 2.71 -3.42
C GLN A 52 -13.98 1.56 -4.38
N LEU A 53 -15.25 1.13 -4.40
CA LEU A 53 -15.73 0.14 -5.36
C LEU A 53 -15.92 0.81 -6.72
N ILE A 54 -14.97 0.62 -7.63
CA ILE A 54 -15.06 1.13 -9.00
C ILE A 54 -15.89 0.15 -9.81
N ARG A 55 -16.97 0.62 -10.41
CA ARG A 55 -17.78 -0.17 -11.35
C ARG A 55 -17.47 0.14 -12.78
N GLN A 56 -17.26 -0.88 -13.59
CA GLN A 56 -17.14 -0.70 -15.04
C GLN A 56 -18.51 -0.92 -15.67
N ARG A 57 -19.06 0.12 -16.31
CA ARG A 57 -20.34 0.04 -17.03
C ARG A 57 -20.19 0.63 -18.42
N VAL A 58 -20.82 -0.02 -19.39
CA VAL A 58 -20.94 0.51 -20.75
C VAL A 58 -22.21 1.36 -20.79
N LYS A 59 -22.07 2.66 -21.00
CA LYS A 59 -23.20 3.57 -21.16
C LYS A 59 -23.13 4.21 -22.54
N THR A 60 -24.26 4.26 -23.25
CA THR A 60 -24.45 5.13 -24.41
C THR A 60 -24.93 6.47 -23.90
N LEU A 61 -24.07 7.49 -23.95
CA LEU A 61 -24.45 8.84 -23.57
C LEU A 61 -25.48 9.38 -24.59
N PRO A 62 -26.52 10.11 -24.15
CA PRO A 62 -27.49 10.70 -25.07
C PRO A 62 -26.75 11.69 -25.99
N GLY A 63 -26.64 11.35 -27.28
CA GLY A 63 -25.92 12.13 -28.30
C GLY A 63 -24.64 11.50 -28.87
N ALA A 64 -24.14 10.39 -28.31
CA ALA A 64 -22.99 9.65 -28.85
C ALA A 64 -23.44 8.36 -29.55
N SER A 65 -22.99 8.14 -30.80
CA SER A 65 -23.31 6.92 -31.56
C SER A 65 -22.54 5.68 -31.11
N LYS A 66 -21.46 5.86 -30.34
CA LYS A 66 -20.60 4.76 -29.87
C LYS A 66 -20.75 4.58 -28.35
N PRO A 67 -20.90 3.34 -27.86
CA PRO A 67 -20.92 3.06 -26.43
C PRO A 67 -19.54 3.37 -25.82
N GLN A 68 -19.54 4.08 -24.69
CA GLN A 68 -18.31 4.39 -23.94
C GLN A 68 -18.28 3.64 -22.62
N VAL A 69 -17.09 3.15 -22.25
CA VAL A 69 -16.84 2.55 -20.94
C VAL A 69 -16.72 3.68 -19.92
N VAL A 70 -17.62 3.70 -18.94
CA VAL A 70 -17.63 4.67 -17.84
C VAL A 70 -17.28 3.92 -16.55
N PHE A 71 -16.26 4.42 -15.86
CA PHE A 71 -15.93 3.98 -14.51
C PHE A 71 -16.79 4.76 -13.51
N GLU A 72 -17.80 4.10 -12.97
CA GLU A 72 -18.69 4.67 -11.96
C GLU A 72 -18.18 4.26 -10.58
N VAL A 73 -17.63 5.22 -9.84
CA VAL A 73 -17.26 5.00 -8.45
C VAL A 73 -18.54 4.90 -7.62
N GLN A 74 -18.81 3.72 -7.07
CA GLN A 74 -19.85 3.61 -6.05
C GLN A 74 -19.30 4.04 -4.71
N GLU A 75 -19.49 5.32 -4.41
CA GLU A 75 -19.27 5.88 -3.07
C GLU A 75 -20.35 5.35 -2.12
N LYS A 76 -20.16 4.13 -1.60
CA LYS A 76 -20.96 3.67 -0.47
C LYS A 76 -20.71 4.63 0.68
N ARG A 77 -21.78 5.24 1.20
CA ARG A 77 -21.72 6.14 2.37
C ARG A 77 -21.00 5.43 3.52
N VAL A 78 -19.77 5.84 3.80
CA VAL A 78 -18.94 5.23 4.83
C VAL A 78 -19.49 5.65 6.18
N LYS A 79 -20.06 4.69 6.93
CA LYS A 79 -20.42 4.93 8.33
C LYS A 79 -19.12 5.15 9.13
N PRO A 80 -19.09 6.12 10.07
CA PRO A 80 -17.89 6.38 10.86
C PRO A 80 -17.46 5.12 11.60
N LYS A 81 -16.21 4.68 11.37
CA LYS A 81 -15.63 3.54 12.07
C LYS A 81 -15.28 3.94 13.51
N LYS A 82 -15.32 2.97 14.43
CA LYS A 82 -14.75 3.13 15.77
C LYS A 82 -13.29 3.58 15.67
N ALA A 83 -12.84 4.41 16.61
CA ALA A 83 -11.48 4.98 16.57
C ALA A 83 -10.37 3.93 16.50
N SER A 84 -10.58 2.76 17.11
CA SER A 84 -9.66 1.62 17.05
C SER A 84 -9.44 1.07 15.63
N ARG A 85 -10.33 1.33 14.67
CA ARG A 85 -10.26 0.81 13.29
C ARG A 85 -9.83 1.85 12.26
N MET A 86 -9.50 3.07 12.66
CA MET A 86 -9.09 4.15 11.73
C MET A 86 -7.73 3.89 11.08
N PHE A 87 -6.83 3.22 11.79
CA PHE A 87 -5.46 2.91 11.31
C PHE A 87 -5.30 1.46 10.85
N LEU A 88 -6.39 0.70 10.72
CA LEU A 88 -6.36 -0.68 10.24
C LEU A 88 -6.45 -0.71 8.72
N PRO A 89 -5.54 -1.45 8.03
CA PRO A 89 -5.63 -1.68 6.59
C PRO A 89 -7.04 -2.07 6.14
N THR A 90 -7.46 -1.50 5.02
CA THR A 90 -8.78 -1.72 4.43
C THR A 90 -8.72 -2.87 3.43
N GLU A 91 -9.79 -3.67 3.38
CA GLU A 91 -9.93 -4.74 2.39
C GLU A 91 -10.09 -4.13 0.99
N ILE A 92 -9.23 -4.54 0.05
CA ILE A 92 -9.33 -4.14 -1.35
C ILE A 92 -10.43 -4.99 -2.01
N LYS A 93 -11.38 -4.35 -2.66
CA LYS A 93 -12.53 -5.02 -3.28
C LYS A 93 -12.69 -4.56 -4.71
N TYR A 94 -12.86 -5.53 -5.60
CA TYR A 94 -13.08 -5.32 -7.02
C TYR A 94 -14.44 -5.89 -7.44
N GLU A 95 -15.00 -5.41 -8.55
CA GLU A 95 -16.23 -5.98 -9.10
C GLU A 95 -15.98 -7.38 -9.67
N GLU A 96 -14.81 -7.53 -10.28
CA GLU A 96 -14.32 -8.75 -10.91
C GLU A 96 -14.25 -9.90 -9.90
N ASP A 97 -14.10 -9.63 -8.60
CA ASP A 97 -14.10 -10.66 -7.57
C ASP A 97 -15.46 -11.36 -7.43
N LEU A 98 -16.56 -10.64 -7.68
CA LEU A 98 -17.90 -11.24 -7.71
C LEU A 98 -18.04 -12.13 -8.95
N LEU A 99 -17.63 -11.61 -10.11
CA LEU A 99 -17.69 -12.34 -11.38
C LEU A 99 -16.82 -13.60 -11.35
N ARG A 100 -15.61 -13.51 -10.79
CA ARG A 100 -14.71 -14.67 -10.59
C ARG A 100 -15.35 -15.71 -9.68
N LYS A 101 -15.99 -15.28 -8.57
CA LYS A 101 -16.68 -16.20 -7.66
C LYS A 101 -17.82 -16.94 -8.34
N GLU A 102 -18.64 -16.24 -9.11
CA GLU A 102 -19.74 -16.86 -9.88
C GLU A 102 -19.18 -17.83 -10.93
N PHE A 103 -18.18 -17.39 -11.71
CA PHE A 103 -17.55 -18.21 -12.73
C PHE A 103 -17.02 -19.55 -12.21
N PHE A 104 -16.25 -19.55 -11.12
CA PHE A 104 -15.69 -20.79 -10.55
C PHE A 104 -16.72 -21.65 -9.80
N ARG A 105 -17.86 -21.08 -9.39
CA ARG A 105 -18.97 -21.85 -8.82
C ARG A 105 -19.68 -22.66 -9.89
N ASP A 106 -19.93 -22.05 -11.05
CA ASP A 106 -20.59 -22.71 -12.17
C ASP A 106 -19.66 -23.70 -12.89
N HIS A 107 -18.34 -23.43 -12.84
CA HIS A 107 -17.31 -24.24 -13.49
C HIS A 107 -16.30 -24.80 -12.48
N PRO A 108 -16.70 -25.80 -11.64
CA PRO A 108 -15.81 -26.34 -10.61
C PRO A 108 -14.52 -26.95 -11.19
N TRP A 109 -14.58 -27.48 -12.41
CA TRP A 109 -13.43 -28.09 -13.08
C TRP A 109 -12.38 -27.08 -13.59
N GLU A 110 -12.70 -25.78 -13.70
CA GLU A 110 -11.72 -24.74 -14.06
C GLU A 110 -10.66 -24.54 -12.96
N LEU A 111 -10.97 -24.90 -11.71
CA LEU A 111 -9.99 -24.90 -10.62
C LEU A 111 -8.93 -25.98 -10.78
N ALA A 112 -9.25 -27.07 -11.50
CA ALA A 112 -8.29 -28.13 -11.80
C ALA A 112 -7.35 -27.77 -12.97
N ARG A 113 -7.68 -26.73 -13.74
CA ARG A 113 -6.87 -26.27 -14.86
C ARG A 113 -5.59 -25.61 -14.32
N PRO A 114 -4.38 -26.11 -14.64
CA PRO A 114 -3.15 -25.50 -14.16
C PRO A 114 -3.01 -24.06 -14.69
N ARG A 115 -2.72 -23.11 -13.80
CA ARG A 115 -2.51 -21.70 -14.11
C ARG A 115 -1.16 -21.26 -13.54
N VAL A 116 -0.36 -20.58 -14.35
CA VAL A 116 0.86 -19.92 -13.89
C VAL A 116 0.48 -18.57 -13.31
N VAL A 117 0.85 -18.32 -12.05
CA VAL A 117 0.57 -17.07 -11.31
C VAL A 117 1.84 -16.22 -11.15
N LEU A 118 2.97 -16.70 -11.67
CA LEU A 118 4.21 -15.95 -11.68
C LEU A 118 4.09 -14.84 -12.72
N GLU A 119 4.20 -13.59 -12.25
CA GLU A 119 4.30 -12.39 -13.10
C GLU A 119 5.72 -12.15 -13.61
#